data_AF-U1PBN8-F1
#
_entry.id   AF-U1PBN8-F1
#
_cell.length_a   1.000
_cell.length_b   1.000
_cell.length_c   1.000
_cell.angle_alpha   90.00
_cell.angle_beta   90.00
_cell.angle_gamma   90.00
#
_symmetry.space_group_name_H-M   'P 1'
#
loop_
_entity.id
_entity.type
_entity.pdbx_description
1 polymer ?
#
loop_
_entity_poly.entity_id
_entity_poly.type
_entity_poly.pdbx_seq_one_letter_code
_entity_poly.pdbx_strand_id
1 'polypeptide(L)'
;MDSSYYPYGVGGLNEDNYYAVGIKSEKKSLRRKSEPDEPMDDYTYFYTNLAPTEIPPEELASDYRRRWGIETGFRVIKEEFLPKSASPNSRVRTFYFNFAADLYNIWTLANVRRAEELGTELSKGKEFTAG
;
A
#
# COMPACT_ATOMS: atom_id res chain seq x y z
N MET A 1 -17.34 22.23 0.79
CA MET A 1 -16.44 21.60 -0.19
C MET A 1 -17.25 20.49 -0.81
N ASP A 2 -17.82 20.74 -1.98
CA ASP A 2 -18.54 19.69 -2.71
C ASP A 2 -17.49 18.67 -3.18
N SER A 3 -17.57 17.45 -2.65
CA SER A 3 -16.72 16.34 -3.10
C SER A 3 -17.01 16.11 -4.59
N SER A 4 -16.00 16.36 -5.44
CA SER A 4 -16.11 16.28 -6.90
C SER A 4 -15.99 14.85 -7.41
N TYR A 5 -16.62 13.90 -6.72
CA TYR A 5 -16.53 12.48 -7.03
C TYR A 5 -17.77 12.02 -7.83
N TYR A 6 -17.54 11.16 -8.82
CA TYR A 6 -18.58 10.51 -9.64
C TYR A 6 -18.74 9.03 -9.28
N PRO A 7 -19.67 8.66 -8.38
CA PRO A 7 -19.98 7.26 -8.13
C PRO A 7 -20.76 6.64 -9.28
N TYR A 8 -20.25 5.53 -9.80
CA TYR A 8 -21.04 4.62 -10.62
C TYR A 8 -21.04 3.24 -9.98
N GLY A 9 -22.22 2.78 -9.56
CA GLY A 9 -22.43 1.43 -9.04
C GLY A 9 -23.00 0.53 -10.13
N VAL A 10 -22.46 -0.69 -10.24
CA VAL A 10 -23.00 -1.75 -11.10
C VAL A 10 -23.28 -2.96 -10.22
N GLY A 11 -24.54 -3.36 -10.13
CA GLY A 11 -24.97 -4.53 -9.35
C GLY A 11 -26.28 -5.11 -9.88
N GLY A 12 -26.37 -6.43 -9.94
CA GLY A 12 -27.60 -7.16 -10.21
C GLY A 12 -28.37 -7.49 -8.93
N LEU A 13 -29.66 -7.84 -9.03
CA LEU A 13 -30.54 -8.14 -7.88
C LEU A 13 -30.04 -9.27 -6.95
N ASN A 14 -29.05 -10.06 -7.39
CA ASN A 14 -28.48 -11.21 -6.68
C ASN A 14 -26.96 -11.13 -6.47
N GLU A 15 -26.31 -9.98 -6.72
CA GLU A 15 -24.84 -9.86 -6.76
C GLU A 15 -24.33 -8.77 -5.81
N ASP A 16 -23.09 -8.95 -5.33
CA ASP A 16 -22.36 -7.91 -4.60
C ASP A 16 -22.28 -6.64 -5.46
N ASN A 17 -22.60 -5.49 -4.84
CA ASN A 17 -22.53 -4.22 -5.54
C ASN A 17 -21.07 -3.79 -5.70
N TYR A 18 -20.65 -3.51 -6.93
CA TYR A 18 -19.33 -2.94 -7.20
C TYR A 18 -19.47 -1.47 -7.61
N TYR A 19 -18.57 -0.64 -7.08
CA TYR A 19 -18.54 0.79 -7.29
C TYR A 19 -17.22 1.20 -7.95
N ALA A 20 -17.31 2.03 -8.97
CA ALA A 20 -16.19 2.74 -9.55
C ALA A 20 -16.10 4.14 -8.93
N VAL A 21 -14.98 4.40 -8.26
CA VAL A 21 -14.75 5.60 -7.44
C VAL A 21 -13.62 6.48 -8.00
N GLY A 22 -13.93 7.64 -8.60
CA GLY A 22 -12.93 8.59 -9.13
C GLY A 22 -12.60 9.75 -8.18
N ILE A 23 -11.39 9.81 -7.64
CA ILE A 23 -10.96 10.89 -6.75
C ILE A 23 -9.89 11.71 -7.43
N LYS A 24 -9.97 13.04 -7.34
CA LYS A 24 -8.95 13.91 -7.92
C LYS A 24 -7.58 13.56 -7.35
N SER A 25 -6.65 13.22 -8.23
CA SER A 25 -5.29 12.84 -7.88
C SER A 25 -4.57 14.02 -7.24
N GLU A 26 -4.06 13.82 -6.02
CA GLU A 26 -3.18 14.79 -5.36
C GLU A 26 -1.83 14.93 -6.06
N LYS A 27 -1.43 13.90 -6.84
CA LYS A 27 -0.15 13.87 -7.54
C LYS A 27 -0.36 13.90 -9.04
N LYS A 28 0.23 14.88 -9.71
CA LYS A 28 0.41 14.87 -11.16
C LYS A 28 1.33 13.69 -11.49
N SER A 29 0.91 12.82 -12.42
CA SER A 29 1.77 11.74 -12.91
C SER A 29 3.12 12.32 -13.36
N LEU A 30 4.23 11.73 -12.91
CA LEU A 30 5.58 12.16 -13.28
C LEU A 30 5.82 12.12 -14.81
N ARG A 31 5.02 11.34 -15.54
CA ARG A 31 5.09 11.22 -17.01
C ARG A 31 4.22 12.25 -17.74
N ARG A 32 3.41 13.04 -17.02
CA ARG A 32 2.49 14.02 -17.62
C ARG A 32 3.26 15.31 -17.96
N LYS A 33 3.38 15.61 -19.26
CA LYS A 33 4.12 16.78 -19.76
C LYS A 33 3.26 18.03 -19.93
N SER A 34 1.94 17.89 -19.96
CA SER A 34 0.97 18.97 -20.21
C SER A 34 -0.20 18.94 -19.22
N GLU A 35 -1.12 19.88 -19.34
CA GLU A 35 -2.45 19.79 -18.74
C GLU A 35 -3.21 18.58 -19.31
N PRO A 36 -4.15 18.01 -18.54
CA PRO A 36 -4.96 16.89 -19.01
C PRO A 36 -5.83 17.30 -20.20
N ASP A 37 -5.85 16.49 -21.24
CA ASP A 37 -6.74 16.71 -22.40
C ASP A 37 -8.19 16.40 -22.02
N GLU A 38 -8.40 15.44 -21.12
CA GLU A 38 -9.71 15.10 -20.55
C GLU A 38 -9.73 15.33 -19.03
N PRO A 39 -10.82 15.91 -18.46
CA PRO A 39 -10.93 16.12 -17.00
C PRO A 39 -10.71 14.85 -16.16
N MET A 40 -11.04 13.70 -16.74
CA MET A 40 -10.92 12.36 -16.16
C MET A 40 -9.46 11.96 -15.85
N ASP A 41 -8.50 12.47 -16.63
CA ASP A 41 -7.07 12.15 -16.49
C ASP A 41 -6.48 12.61 -15.17
N ASP A 42 -7.13 13.59 -14.52
CA ASP A 42 -6.76 14.10 -13.21
C ASP A 42 -7.27 13.26 -12.05
N TYR A 43 -8.00 12.18 -12.31
CA TYR A 43 -8.60 11.35 -11.27
C TYR A 43 -7.88 10.00 -11.14
N THR A 44 -7.81 9.51 -9.92
CA THR A 44 -7.47 8.12 -9.59
C THR A 44 -8.78 7.35 -9.39
N TYR A 45 -8.94 6.24 -10.11
CA TYR A 45 -10.12 5.38 -10.02
C TYR A 45 -9.86 4.18 -9.13
N PHE A 46 -10.81 3.88 -8.25
CA PHE A 46 -10.87 2.66 -7.45
C PHE A 46 -12.06 1.83 -7.91
N TYR A 47 -11.88 0.53 -8.02
CA TYR A 47 -12.99 -0.41 -8.16
C TYR A 47 -13.11 -1.18 -6.86
N THR A 48 -14.26 -1.08 -6.20
CA THR A 48 -14.43 -1.61 -4.85
C THR A 48 -15.84 -2.15 -4.64
N ASN A 49 -15.98 -3.14 -3.76
CA ASN A 49 -17.27 -3.60 -3.25
C ASN A 49 -17.76 -2.79 -2.03
N LEU A 50 -17.00 -1.77 -1.63
CA LEU A 50 -17.35 -0.88 -0.53
C LEU A 50 -18.28 0.23 -1.05
N ALA A 51 -19.44 0.38 -0.40
CA ALA A 51 -20.40 1.39 -0.79
C ALA A 51 -19.87 2.80 -0.45
N PRO A 52 -19.82 3.75 -1.40
CA PRO A 52 -19.37 5.12 -1.14
C PRO A 52 -20.24 5.88 -0.13
N THR A 53 -21.46 5.40 0.13
CA THR A 53 -22.35 5.92 1.19
C THR A 53 -21.92 5.50 2.59
N GLU A 54 -21.21 4.38 2.71
CA GLU A 54 -20.72 3.85 3.98
C GLU A 54 -19.31 4.33 4.27
N ILE A 55 -18.43 4.29 3.25
CA ILE A 55 -17.04 4.71 3.36
C ILE A 55 -16.82 5.83 2.34
N PRO A 56 -16.56 7.07 2.80
CA PRO A 56 -16.26 8.17 1.91
C PRO A 56 -15.08 7.83 0.99
N PRO A 57 -15.15 8.20 -0.30
CA PRO A 57 -14.07 8.01 -1.27
C PRO A 57 -12.70 8.47 -0.75
N GLU A 58 -12.64 9.62 -0.10
CA GLU A 58 -11.41 10.20 0.43
C GLU A 58 -10.77 9.32 1.51
N GLU A 59 -11.61 8.69 2.35
CA GLU A 59 -11.20 7.71 3.34
C GLU A 59 -10.70 6.43 2.66
N LEU A 60 -11.44 5.92 1.67
CA LEU A 60 -11.01 4.77 0.86
C LEU A 60 -9.63 5.00 0.21
N ALA A 61 -9.41 6.18 -0.38
CA ALA A 61 -8.13 6.54 -0.97
C ALA A 61 -7.03 6.60 0.08
N SER A 62 -7.29 7.22 1.24
CA SER A 62 -6.34 7.28 2.35
C SER A 62 -5.94 5.90 2.84
N ASP A 63 -6.92 5.02 2.99
CA ASP A 63 -6.72 3.65 3.41
C ASP A 63 -5.96 2.83 2.38
N TYR A 64 -6.24 3.03 1.09
CA TYR A 64 -5.53 2.37 0.01
C TYR A 64 -4.07 2.84 -0.12
N ARG A 65 -3.72 4.06 0.31
CA ARG A 65 -2.31 4.51 0.36
C ARG A 65 -1.46 3.58 1.22
N ARG A 66 -2.03 2.96 2.27
CA ARG A 66 -1.33 2.00 3.14
C ARG A 66 -0.85 0.75 2.38
N ARG A 67 -1.40 0.45 1.20
CA ARG A 67 -0.92 -0.63 0.30
C ARG A 67 0.57 -0.52 -0.02
N TRP A 68 1.10 0.70 -0.17
CA TRP A 68 2.53 0.94 -0.43
C TRP A 68 3.44 0.40 0.67
N GLY A 69 2.91 0.18 1.88
CA GLY A 69 3.61 -0.47 2.97
C GLY A 69 4.11 -1.87 2.59
N ILE A 70 3.31 -2.63 1.82
CA ILE A 70 3.69 -3.97 1.37
C ILE A 70 4.89 -3.91 0.41
N GLU A 71 4.85 -3.01 -0.58
CA GLU A 71 5.97 -2.83 -1.52
C GLU A 71 7.26 -2.44 -0.80
N THR A 72 7.14 -1.52 0.17
CA THR A 72 8.27 -1.09 1.01
C THR A 72 8.82 -2.25 1.85
N GLY A 73 7.94 -3.05 2.46
CA GLY A 73 8.32 -4.23 3.23
C GLY A 73 9.06 -5.27 2.39
N PHE A 74 8.54 -5.60 1.21
CA PHE A 74 9.20 -6.52 0.28
C PHE A 74 10.57 -6.04 -0.19
N ARG A 75 10.74 -4.73 -0.42
CA ARG A 75 12.05 -4.16 -0.74
C ARG A 75 13.04 -4.37 0.39
N VAL A 76 12.67 -4.03 1.63
CA VAL A 76 13.55 -4.20 2.81
C VAL A 76 13.91 -5.68 3.02
N ILE A 77 12.94 -6.60 2.89
CA ILE A 77 13.21 -8.04 2.98
C ILE A 77 14.26 -8.45 1.95
N LYS A 78 14.13 -7.99 0.69
CA LYS A 78 15.03 -8.36 -0.40
C LYS A 78 16.42 -7.73 -0.29
N GLU A 79 16.50 -6.49 0.16
CA GLU A 79 17.75 -5.71 0.18
C GLU A 79 18.55 -5.97 1.45
N GLU A 80 17.89 -6.11 2.61
CA GLU A 80 18.57 -6.17 3.92
C GLU A 80 18.63 -7.57 4.54
N PHE A 81 17.63 -8.43 4.28
CA PHE A 81 17.49 -9.72 4.98
C PHE A 81 17.71 -10.94 4.09
N LEU A 82 17.41 -10.85 2.79
CA LEU A 82 17.46 -11.98 1.88
C LEU A 82 18.91 -12.28 1.47
N PRO A 83 19.46 -13.47 1.82
CA PRO A 83 20.80 -13.83 1.37
C PRO A 83 20.83 -14.02 -0.15
N LYS A 84 21.90 -13.55 -0.78
CA LYS A 84 22.16 -13.81 -2.21
C LYS A 84 22.46 -15.29 -2.40
N SER A 85 21.58 -16.00 -3.11
CA SER A 85 21.76 -17.42 -3.45
C SER A 85 21.72 -17.61 -4.95
N ALA A 86 22.70 -18.35 -5.48
CA ALA A 86 22.72 -18.83 -6.86
C ALA A 86 22.17 -20.26 -7.00
N SER A 87 21.52 -20.80 -5.95
CA SER A 87 21.01 -22.18 -5.99
C SER A 87 19.88 -22.32 -7.02
N PRO A 88 19.94 -23.33 -7.92
CA PRO A 88 18.86 -23.61 -8.85
C PRO A 88 17.67 -24.30 -8.16
N ASN A 89 17.84 -24.80 -6.93
CA ASN A 89 16.80 -25.52 -6.21
C ASN A 89 15.76 -24.56 -5.64
N SER A 90 14.52 -24.66 -6.11
CA SER A 90 13.41 -23.82 -5.65
C SER A 90 13.16 -23.92 -4.14
N ARG A 91 13.35 -25.11 -3.53
CA ARG A 91 13.15 -25.32 -2.09
C ARG A 91 14.13 -24.49 -1.26
N VAL A 92 15.39 -24.41 -1.70
CA VAL A 92 16.43 -23.61 -1.05
C VAL A 92 16.10 -22.13 -1.13
N ARG A 93 15.65 -21.65 -2.30
CA ARG A 93 15.22 -20.26 -2.48
C ARG A 93 14.00 -19.90 -1.65
N THR A 94 13.01 -20.80 -1.56
CA THR A 94 11.83 -20.61 -0.71
C THR A 94 12.21 -20.57 0.76
N PHE A 95 13.10 -21.45 1.22
CA PHE A 95 13.62 -21.41 2.58
C PHE A 95 14.27 -20.06 2.90
N TYR A 96 15.18 -19.58 2.05
CA TYR A 96 15.82 -18.27 2.28
C TYR A 96 14.84 -17.11 2.29
N PHE A 97 13.83 -17.14 1.42
CA PHE A 97 12.79 -16.11 1.43
C PHE A 97 11.99 -16.11 2.74
N ASN A 98 11.52 -17.28 3.19
CA ASN A 98 10.78 -17.39 4.45
C ASN A 98 11.63 -16.97 5.65
N PHE A 99 12.89 -17.43 5.68
CA PHE A 99 13.83 -17.05 6.74
C PHE A 99 14.10 -15.54 6.78
N ALA A 100 14.25 -14.90 5.62
CA ALA A 100 14.39 -13.45 5.53
C ALA A 100 13.13 -12.71 6.00
N ALA A 101 11.94 -13.22 5.69
CA ALA A 101 10.68 -12.68 6.18
C ALA A 101 10.58 -12.79 7.72
N ASP A 102 11.01 -13.90 8.30
CA ASP A 102 11.05 -14.08 9.76
C ASP A 102 12.00 -13.08 10.44
N LEU A 103 13.20 -12.89 9.88
CA LEU A 103 14.15 -11.90 10.39
C LEU A 103 13.61 -10.46 10.30
N TYR A 104 12.95 -10.12 9.20
CA TYR A 104 12.26 -8.83 9.05
C TYR A 104 11.17 -8.62 10.10
N ASN A 105 10.38 -9.66 10.39
CA ASN A 105 9.33 -9.62 11.40
C ASN A 105 9.91 -9.43 12.81
N ILE A 106 10.98 -10.16 13.15
CA ILE A 106 11.69 -10.01 14.43
C ILE A 106 12.25 -8.59 14.58
N TRP A 107 12.89 -8.07 13.53
CA TRP A 107 13.41 -6.71 13.53
C TRP A 107 12.31 -5.64 13.65
N THR A 108 11.16 -5.85 13.00
CA THR A 108 10.00 -4.97 13.14
C THR A 108 9.48 -5.00 14.57
N LEU A 109 9.34 -6.18 15.17
CA LEU A 109 8.93 -6.34 16.56
C LEU A 109 9.92 -5.66 17.53
N ALA A 110 11.22 -5.79 17.29
CA ALA A 110 12.25 -5.14 18.10
C ALA A 110 12.12 -3.60 18.04
N ASN A 111 11.88 -3.04 16.85
CA ASN A 111 11.61 -1.61 16.67
C ASN A 111 10.35 -1.17 17.42
N VAL A 112 9.27 -1.95 17.36
CA VAL A 112 8.03 -1.64 18.08
C VAL A 112 8.27 -1.61 19.59
N ARG A 113 8.90 -2.65 20.13
CA ARG A 113 9.22 -2.72 21.57
C ARG A 113 10.12 -1.58 22.01
N ARG A 114 11.10 -1.21 21.20
CA ARG A 114 12.02 -0.13 21.53
C ARG A 114 11.34 1.24 21.52
N ALA A 115 10.45 1.48 20.55
CA ALA A 115 9.66 2.71 20.51
C ALA A 115 8.73 2.82 21.73
N GLU A 116 8.10 1.70 22.13
CA GLU A 116 7.30 1.63 23.36
C GLU A 116 8.13 1.97 24.62
N GLU A 117 9.33 1.40 24.76
CA GLU A 117 10.24 1.69 25.87
C GLU A 117 10.65 3.17 25.95
N LEU A 118 10.83 3.82 24.80
CA LEU A 118 11.25 5.22 24.70
C LEU A 118 10.07 6.20 24.74
N GLY A 119 8.83 5.71 24.67
CA GLY A 119 7.64 6.54 24.51
C GLY A 119 7.63 7.31 23.18
N THR A 120 8.32 6.81 22.16
CA THR A 120 8.38 7.39 20.81
C THR A 120 7.34 6.76 19.90
N GLU A 121 6.84 7.53 18.94
CA GLU A 121 5.99 6.96 17.88
C GLU A 121 6.87 6.33 16.80
N LEU A 122 6.54 5.11 16.35
CA LEU A 122 7.18 4.47 15.19
C LEU A 122 7.09 5.30 13.90
N SER A 123 6.13 6.22 13.83
CA SER A 123 5.97 7.16 12.71
C SER A 123 7.18 8.09 12.54
N LYS A 124 7.92 8.37 13.63
CA LYS A 124 9.05 9.31 13.65
C LYS A 124 10.35 8.70 13.14
N GLY A 125 10.43 7.38 13.07
CA GLY A 125 11.63 6.68 12.62
C GLY A 125 11.74 5.29 13.22
N LYS A 126 12.71 4.52 12.70
CA LYS A 126 13.07 3.21 13.22
C LYS A 126 14.19 3.39 14.24
N GLU A 127 14.06 2.73 15.38
CA GLU A 127 15.06 2.75 16.47
C GLU A 127 16.25 1.84 16.16
N PHE A 128 16.03 0.78 15.38
CA PHE A 128 17.06 -0.09 14.82
C PHE A 128 17.04 0.01 13.29
N THR A 129 18.20 0.27 12.69
CA THR A 129 18.38 0.15 11.25
C THR A 129 18.42 -1.33 10.85
N ALA A 130 17.89 -1.65 9.66
CA ALA A 130 18.14 -2.95 9.03
C ALA A 130 19.34 -2.75 8.11
N GLY A 131 20.41 -3.53 8.29
CA GLY A 131 21.59 -3.53 7.42
C GLY A 131 22.45 -2.28 7.52
#